data_AF-A0A2N7NIF8-F1
#
_entry.id   AF-A0A2N7NIF8-F1
#
_cell.length_a   1.000
_cell.length_b   1.000
_cell.length_c   1.000
_cell.angle_alpha   90.00
_cell.angle_beta   90.00
_cell.angle_gamma   90.00
#
_symmetry.space_group_name_H-M   'P 1'
#
loop_
_entity.id
_entity.type
_entity.pdbx_description
1 polymer ?
#
loop_
_entity_poly.entity_id
_entity_poly.type
_entity_poly.pdbx_seq_one_letter_code
_entity_poly.pdbx_strand_id
1 'polypeptide(L)'
;MESIKKHSGLAIIEFTIVSWLVFLLIFLILALGAYVFSLQIVNEATRKAARLATVCYVLDRDNIAGVVVEDIPLLGFSDSNLEVAYLDASGVEITSDFEANLSAIKFVRARAIGYGIQLISNLSFLGANGFLTAPAFETILPAENLGVIKAETNTRTRCPEPVQGG
;
A
#
# COMPACT_ATOMS: atom_id res chain seq x y z
N MET A 1 -45.52 32.07 45.35
CA MET A 1 -44.46 31.09 45.62
C MET A 1 -44.29 30.27 44.36
N GLU A 2 -43.44 30.74 43.45
CA GLU A 2 -43.27 30.15 42.13
C GLU A 2 -42.39 28.90 42.27
N SER A 3 -42.90 27.75 41.83
CA SER A 3 -42.25 26.46 41.96
C SER A 3 -41.06 26.40 41.00
N ILE A 4 -39.84 26.40 41.54
CA ILE A 4 -38.61 26.19 40.76
C ILE A 4 -38.61 24.74 40.28
N LYS A 5 -39.02 24.52 39.03
CA LYS A 5 -38.92 23.22 38.35
C LYS A 5 -37.46 22.79 38.29
N LYS A 6 -37.10 21.72 39.01
CA LYS A 6 -35.79 21.07 38.90
C LYS A 6 -35.70 20.33 37.54
N HIS A 7 -34.95 20.88 36.60
CA HIS A 7 -34.56 20.23 35.34
C HIS A 7 -33.44 19.20 35.56
N SER A 8 -33.68 18.13 36.32
CA SER A 8 -32.64 17.13 36.64
C SER A 8 -32.28 16.21 35.46
N GLY A 9 -33.10 16.16 34.40
CA GLY A 9 -32.84 15.32 33.22
C GLY A 9 -32.12 16.03 32.06
N LEU A 10 -32.18 17.37 32.01
CA LEU A 10 -31.63 18.13 30.88
C LEU A 10 -30.09 18.08 30.86
N ALA A 11 -29.48 18.19 32.04
CA ALA A 11 -28.02 18.15 32.20
C ALA A 11 -27.41 16.81 31.75
N ILE A 12 -28.14 15.70 31.93
CA ILE A 12 -27.70 14.37 31.48
C ILE A 12 -27.68 14.31 29.95
N ILE A 13 -28.67 14.90 29.28
CA ILE A 13 -28.76 14.91 27.81
C ILE A 13 -27.64 15.77 27.23
N GLU A 14 -27.42 16.97 27.77
CA GLU A 14 -26.34 17.86 27.35
C GLU A 14 -24.97 17.19 27.52
N PHE A 15 -24.72 16.58 28.68
CA PHE A 15 -23.47 15.86 28.93
C PHE A 15 -23.28 14.67 27.96
N THR A 16 -24.34 13.92 27.67
CA THR A 16 -24.28 12.78 26.75
C THR A 16 -23.96 13.24 25.33
N ILE A 17 -24.56 14.33 24.86
CA ILE A 17 -24.31 14.88 23.52
C ILE A 17 -22.86 15.37 23.40
N VAL A 18 -22.36 16.10 24.40
CA VAL A 18 -20.97 16.60 24.40
C VAL A 18 -19.98 15.43 24.44
N SER A 19 -20.21 14.45 25.32
CA SER A 19 -19.37 13.25 25.42
C SER A 19 -19.34 12.47 24.11
N TRP A 20 -20.50 12.28 23.48
CA TRP A 20 -20.60 11.62 22.18
C TRP A 20 -19.81 12.35 21.08
N LEU A 21 -19.90 13.68 21.04
CA LEU A 21 -19.16 14.50 20.09
C LEU A 21 -17.64 14.37 20.30
N VAL A 22 -17.19 14.39 21.56
CA VAL A 22 -15.77 14.19 21.90
C VAL A 22 -15.29 12.80 21.48
N PHE A 23 -16.07 11.74 21.72
CA PHE A 23 -15.72 10.40 21.27
C PHE A 23 -15.64 10.29 19.74
N LEU A 24 -16.57 10.91 19.02
CA LEU A 24 -16.52 10.97 17.55
C LEU A 24 -15.25 11.66 17.06
N LEU A 25 -14.83 12.76 17.70
CA LEU A 25 -13.58 13.45 17.36
C LEU A 25 -12.35 12.58 17.64
N ILE A 26 -12.32 11.84 18.74
CA ILE A 26 -11.22 10.92 19.05
C ILE A 26 -11.13 9.82 17.99
N PHE A 27 -12.25 9.19 17.64
CA PHE A 27 -12.26 8.17 16.59
C PHE A 27 -11.86 8.71 15.22
N LEU A 28 -12.25 9.95 14.90
CA LEU A 28 -11.83 10.61 13.68
C LEU A 28 -10.31 10.77 13.62
N ILE A 29 -9.68 11.26 14.70
CA ILE A 29 -8.22 11.46 14.76
C ILE A 29 -7.50 10.12 14.64
N LEU A 30 -7.96 9.08 15.34
CA LEU A 30 -7.37 7.74 15.26
C LEU A 30 -7.52 7.13 13.86
N ALA A 31 -8.69 7.28 13.23
CA ALA A 31 -8.94 6.79 11.88
C ALA A 31 -8.05 7.48 10.85
N LEU A 32 -7.87 8.80 10.96
CA LEU A 32 -6.93 9.56 10.11
C LEU A 32 -5.48 9.15 10.36
N GLY A 33 -5.09 8.91 11.61
CA GLY A 33 -3.75 8.41 11.95
C GLY A 33 -3.46 7.06 11.29
N ALA A 34 -4.41 6.11 11.39
CA ALA A 34 -4.31 4.82 10.72
C ALA A 34 -4.23 4.95 9.19
N TYR A 35 -5.06 5.83 8.62
CA TYR A 35 -5.04 6.11 7.18
C TYR A 35 -3.66 6.60 6.70
N VAL A 36 -3.10 7.62 7.36
CA VAL A 36 -1.79 8.17 6.98
C VAL A 36 -0.68 7.14 7.17
N PHE A 37 -0.72 6.34 8.24
CA PHE A 37 0.23 5.24 8.45
C PHE A 37 0.17 4.23 7.30
N SER A 38 -1.03 3.78 6.89
CA SER A 38 -1.20 2.88 5.76
C SER A 38 -0.61 3.44 4.47
N LEU A 39 -0.81 4.72 4.18
CA LEU A 39 -0.21 5.37 3.00
C LEU A 39 1.33 5.35 3.02
N GLN A 40 1.93 5.59 4.18
CA GLN A 40 3.40 5.53 4.33
C GLN A 40 3.94 4.13 4.10
N ILE A 41 3.24 3.11 4.63
CA ILE A 41 3.61 1.71 4.46
C ILE A 41 3.50 1.28 2.98
N VAL A 42 2.43 1.68 2.29
CA VAL A 42 2.28 1.40 0.84
C VAL A 42 3.40 2.06 0.04
N ASN A 43 3.81 3.28 0.39
CA ASN A 43 4.94 3.93 -0.28
C ASN A 43 6.25 3.15 -0.08
N GLU A 44 6.56 2.74 1.15
CA GLU A 44 7.73 1.90 1.44
C GLU A 44 7.66 0.54 0.72
N ALA A 45 6.46 -0.04 0.59
CA ALA A 45 6.23 -1.26 -0.19
C ALA A 45 6.68 -1.10 -1.64
N THR A 46 6.21 -0.03 -2.32
CA THR A 46 6.61 0.23 -3.72
C THR A 46 8.11 0.47 -3.84
N ARG A 47 8.73 1.13 -2.85
CA ARG A 47 10.17 1.38 -2.84
C ARG A 47 10.99 0.09 -2.64
N LYS A 48 10.57 -0.78 -1.74
CA LYS A 48 11.18 -2.12 -1.54
C LYS A 48 11.04 -2.97 -2.81
N ALA A 49 9.85 -3.01 -3.39
CA ALA A 49 9.57 -3.74 -4.63
C ALA A 49 10.43 -3.27 -5.80
N ALA A 50 10.53 -1.95 -6.01
CA ALA A 50 11.36 -1.39 -7.07
C ALA A 50 12.84 -1.77 -6.89
N ARG A 51 13.38 -1.66 -5.66
CA ARG A 51 14.77 -2.05 -5.36
C ARG A 51 15.06 -3.53 -5.61
N LEU A 52 14.10 -4.39 -5.29
CA LEU A 52 14.26 -5.82 -5.54
C LEU A 52 14.23 -6.12 -7.04
N ALA A 53 13.29 -5.50 -7.76
CA ALA A 53 13.11 -5.66 -9.20
C ALA A 53 14.27 -5.09 -10.04
N THR A 54 15.06 -4.14 -9.54
CA THR A 54 16.25 -3.66 -10.25
C THR A 54 17.41 -4.66 -10.28
N VAL A 55 17.46 -5.60 -9.33
CA VAL A 55 18.58 -6.51 -9.12
C VAL A 55 18.23 -7.97 -9.43
N CYS A 56 16.99 -8.37 -9.15
CA CYS A 56 16.53 -9.73 -9.41
C CYS A 56 16.46 -10.08 -10.89
N TYR A 57 16.47 -11.38 -11.15
CA TYR A 57 16.22 -11.93 -12.45
C TYR A 57 14.84 -11.55 -12.99
N VAL A 58 14.77 -11.18 -14.27
CA VAL A 58 13.57 -10.58 -14.89
C VAL A 58 12.36 -11.51 -14.92
N LEU A 59 12.55 -12.84 -14.94
CA LEU A 59 11.45 -13.81 -14.87
C LEU A 59 10.84 -13.94 -13.48
N ASP A 60 11.57 -13.57 -12.43
CA ASP A 60 11.08 -13.67 -11.06
C ASP A 60 10.22 -12.44 -10.67
N ARG A 61 9.87 -11.58 -11.64
CA ARG A 61 9.07 -10.36 -11.46
C ARG A 61 7.80 -10.61 -10.66
N ASP A 62 7.05 -11.65 -11.01
CA ASP A 62 5.75 -11.93 -10.41
C ASP A 62 5.87 -12.36 -8.94
N ASN A 63 7.06 -12.78 -8.52
CA ASN A 63 7.35 -13.20 -7.16
C ASN A 63 7.62 -12.03 -6.19
N ILE A 64 8.01 -10.88 -6.74
CA ILE A 64 8.45 -9.70 -5.99
C ILE A 64 7.31 -9.14 -5.14
N ALA A 65 6.09 -9.18 -5.66
CA ALA A 65 4.92 -8.70 -4.94
C ALA A 65 4.70 -9.50 -3.66
N GLY A 66 4.71 -10.85 -3.75
CA GLY A 66 4.54 -11.75 -2.60
C GLY A 66 5.57 -11.53 -1.51
N VAL A 67 6.85 -11.46 -1.88
CA VAL A 67 7.94 -11.24 -0.91
C VAL A 67 7.79 -9.92 -0.16
N VAL A 68 7.42 -8.86 -0.87
CA VAL A 68 7.30 -7.52 -0.29
C VAL A 68 6.08 -7.45 0.63
N VAL A 69 4.95 -8.02 0.21
CA VAL A 69 3.70 -8.01 0.98
C VAL A 69 3.81 -8.82 2.27
N GLU A 70 4.53 -9.94 2.26
CA GLU A 70 4.72 -10.79 3.45
C GLU A 70 5.40 -10.04 4.62
N ASP A 71 6.34 -9.14 4.31
CA ASP A 71 7.06 -8.32 5.29
C ASP A 71 6.27 -7.06 5.73
N ILE A 72 5.06 -6.86 5.21
CA ILE A 72 4.26 -5.66 5.46
C ILE A 72 3.05 -5.99 6.35
N PRO A 73 2.96 -5.38 7.55
CA PRO A 73 1.84 -5.59 8.45
C PRO A 73 0.64 -4.70 8.05
N LEU A 74 0.11 -4.86 6.84
CA LEU A 74 -1.01 -4.07 6.34
C LEU A 74 -2.22 -4.96 6.01
N LEU A 75 -3.33 -4.73 6.72
CA LEU A 75 -4.57 -5.46 6.51
C LEU A 75 -5.15 -5.14 5.12
N GLY A 76 -5.48 -6.19 4.37
CA GLY A 76 -6.11 -6.09 3.05
C GLY A 76 -5.19 -5.64 1.92
N PHE A 77 -3.89 -5.51 2.16
CA PHE A 77 -2.90 -5.32 1.10
C PHE A 77 -2.37 -6.69 0.69
N SER A 78 -2.51 -7.02 -0.58
CA SER A 78 -2.13 -8.33 -1.15
C SER A 78 -1.24 -8.14 -2.37
N ASP A 79 -0.69 -9.23 -2.89
CA ASP A 79 0.15 -9.26 -4.09
C ASP A 79 -0.55 -8.61 -5.30
N SER A 80 -1.88 -8.75 -5.39
CA SER A 80 -2.69 -8.13 -6.45
C SER A 80 -2.71 -6.60 -6.39
N ASN A 81 -2.33 -6.01 -5.25
CA ASN A 81 -2.27 -4.58 -5.05
C ASN A 81 -0.92 -3.96 -5.37
N LEU A 82 0.06 -4.77 -5.81
CA LEU A 82 1.41 -4.32 -6.12
C LEU A 82 1.82 -4.82 -7.50
N GLU A 83 1.99 -3.90 -8.43
CA GLU A 83 2.39 -4.15 -9.81
C GLU A 83 3.85 -3.72 -10.01
N VAL A 84 4.67 -4.59 -10.58
CA VAL A 84 6.04 -4.27 -11.00
C VAL A 84 6.07 -4.22 -12.52
N ALA A 85 6.73 -3.28 -13.17
CA ALA A 85 6.80 -3.16 -14.63
C ALA A 85 8.22 -2.81 -15.06
N TYR A 86 8.65 -3.35 -16.19
CA TYR A 86 9.93 -3.02 -16.82
C TYR A 86 9.72 -2.03 -17.94
N LEU A 87 10.56 -1.00 -17.99
CA LEU A 87 10.43 0.15 -18.85
C LEU A 87 11.68 0.29 -19.73
N ASP A 88 11.47 0.69 -20.98
CA ASP A 88 12.55 1.04 -21.89
C ASP A 88 13.11 2.46 -21.63
N ALA A 89 14.09 2.87 -22.44
CA ALA A 89 14.70 4.21 -22.34
C ALA A 89 13.71 5.37 -22.59
N SER A 90 12.59 5.12 -23.26
CA SER A 90 11.51 6.07 -23.51
C SER A 90 10.39 6.02 -22.47
N GLY A 91 10.47 5.12 -21.48
CA GLY A 91 9.43 4.93 -20.47
C GLY A 91 8.22 4.13 -20.97
N VAL A 92 8.37 3.38 -22.06
CA VAL A 92 7.35 2.44 -22.55
C VAL A 92 7.54 1.12 -21.84
N GLU A 93 6.42 0.52 -21.42
CA GLU A 93 6.43 -0.77 -20.74
C GLU A 93 6.71 -1.91 -21.71
N ILE A 94 7.66 -2.76 -21.35
CA ILE A 94 7.97 -3.99 -22.06
C ILE A 94 7.08 -5.08 -21.46
N THR A 95 6.16 -5.62 -22.26
CA THR A 95 5.15 -6.59 -21.76
C THR A 95 5.50 -8.05 -22.06
N SER A 96 6.49 -8.32 -22.92
CA SER A 96 6.90 -9.68 -23.29
C SER A 96 8.40 -9.78 -23.53
N ASP A 97 8.90 -11.02 -23.51
CA ASP A 97 10.26 -11.38 -23.92
C ASP A 97 11.36 -10.63 -23.15
N PHE A 98 11.18 -10.50 -21.83
CA PHE A 98 12.11 -9.80 -20.94
C PHE A 98 13.56 -10.28 -21.10
N GLU A 99 13.78 -11.58 -21.33
CA GLU A 99 15.10 -12.16 -21.55
C GLU A 99 15.75 -11.70 -22.86
N ALA A 100 14.98 -11.63 -23.95
CA ALA A 100 15.49 -11.16 -25.23
C ALA A 100 15.75 -9.65 -25.22
N ASN A 101 14.99 -8.92 -24.39
CA ASN A 101 15.01 -7.46 -24.29
C ASN A 101 15.74 -6.95 -23.05
N LEU A 102 16.58 -7.76 -22.41
CA LEU A 102 17.35 -7.40 -21.21
C LEU A 102 18.16 -6.10 -21.37
N SER A 103 18.70 -5.86 -22.55
CA SER A 103 19.46 -4.64 -22.88
C SER A 103 18.58 -3.40 -23.08
N ALA A 104 17.31 -3.60 -23.46
CA ALA A 104 16.32 -2.55 -23.68
C ALA A 104 15.68 -2.08 -22.37
N ILE A 105 15.63 -2.94 -21.34
CA ILE A 105 15.15 -2.57 -20.00
C ILE A 105 16.14 -1.56 -19.39
N LYS A 106 15.66 -0.34 -19.12
CA LYS A 106 16.45 0.74 -18.48
C LYS A 106 15.87 1.19 -17.16
N PHE A 107 14.56 1.10 -16.99
CA PHE A 107 13.91 1.47 -15.75
C PHE A 107 12.99 0.36 -15.26
N VAL A 108 12.76 0.37 -13.96
CA VAL A 108 11.87 -0.52 -13.26
C VAL A 108 10.89 0.35 -12.49
N ARG A 109 9.61 0.05 -12.61
CA ARG A 109 8.53 0.76 -11.94
C ARG A 109 7.80 -0.21 -11.04
N ALA A 110 7.62 0.15 -9.78
CA ALA A 110 6.70 -0.54 -8.88
C ALA A 110 5.56 0.41 -8.52
N ARG A 111 4.33 -0.08 -8.59
CA ARG A 111 3.11 0.71 -8.41
C ARG A 111 2.12 -0.03 -7.51
N ALA A 112 1.56 0.69 -6.55
CA ALA A 112 0.44 0.20 -5.77
C ALA A 112 -0.89 0.48 -6.50
N ILE A 113 -1.72 -0.54 -6.67
CA ILE A 113 -3.01 -0.47 -7.37
C ILE A 113 -4.17 -1.03 -6.54
N GLY A 114 -5.35 -0.45 -6.69
CA GLY A 114 -6.59 -1.03 -6.16
C GLY A 114 -6.67 -1.19 -4.64
N TYR A 115 -5.80 -0.52 -3.87
CA TYR A 115 -5.85 -0.57 -2.42
C TYR A 115 -6.78 0.51 -1.86
N GLY A 116 -7.56 0.17 -0.84
CA GLY A 116 -8.37 1.12 -0.10
C GLY A 116 -8.47 0.72 1.36
N ILE A 117 -8.62 1.73 2.19
CA ILE A 117 -8.59 1.59 3.65
C ILE A 117 -10.02 1.74 4.13
N GLN A 118 -10.53 0.68 4.75
CA GLN A 118 -11.80 0.71 5.45
C GLN A 118 -11.58 1.34 6.83
N LEU A 119 -12.11 2.55 7.03
CA LEU A 119 -12.17 3.15 8.36
C LEU A 119 -13.26 2.47 9.20
N ILE A 120 -13.45 2.98 10.43
CA ILE A 120 -14.54 2.58 11.31
C ILE A 120 -15.86 2.78 10.55
N SER A 121 -16.68 1.74 10.44
CA SER A 121 -17.97 1.73 9.71
C SER A 121 -18.93 2.86 10.14
N ASN A 122 -18.80 3.31 11.39
CA ASN A 122 -19.56 4.40 11.99
C ASN A 122 -19.19 5.79 11.41
N LEU A 123 -18.08 5.88 10.66
CA LEU A 123 -17.58 7.09 9.99
C LEU A 123 -18.03 7.13 8.51
N SER A 124 -19.24 6.67 8.22
CA SER A 124 -19.83 6.66 6.86
C SER A 124 -19.95 8.05 6.21
N PHE A 125 -19.71 9.13 6.96
CA PHE A 125 -19.65 10.49 6.41
C PHE A 125 -18.34 10.81 5.68
N LEU A 126 -17.28 10.00 5.84
CA LEU A 126 -15.96 10.23 5.20
C LEU A 126 -15.77 9.48 3.87
N GLY A 127 -16.74 8.68 3.45
CA GLY A 127 -16.67 7.85 2.24
C GLY A 127 -17.85 6.88 2.14
N ALA A 128 -17.91 6.04 1.11
CA ALA A 128 -18.96 5.02 0.99
C ALA A 128 -18.78 3.96 2.09
N ASN A 129 -19.56 4.04 3.18
CA ASN A 129 -19.42 3.22 4.38
C ASN A 129 -18.06 3.39 5.10
N GLY A 130 -17.38 4.53 4.94
CA GLY A 130 -16.06 4.77 5.54
C GLY A 130 -14.89 4.14 4.78
N PHE A 131 -15.11 3.66 3.55
CA PHE A 131 -14.04 3.22 2.65
C PHE A 131 -13.40 4.43 1.95
N LEU A 132 -12.08 4.56 2.06
CA LEU A 132 -11.30 5.55 1.30
C LEU A 132 -10.31 4.83 0.39
N THR A 133 -10.41 5.13 -0.90
CA THR A 133 -9.46 4.65 -1.90
C THR A 133 -8.09 5.28 -1.64
N ALA A 134 -7.04 4.47 -1.58
CA ALA A 134 -5.68 4.99 -1.51
C ALA A 134 -5.28 5.54 -2.88
N PRO A 135 -4.55 6.67 -2.94
CA PRO A 135 -3.95 7.13 -4.18
C PRO A 135 -2.93 6.09 -4.68
N ALA A 136 -2.73 6.05 -6.00
CA ALA A 136 -1.70 5.21 -6.58
C ALA A 136 -0.31 5.77 -6.22
N PHE A 137 0.49 4.97 -5.51
CA PHE A 137 1.91 5.26 -5.29
C PHE A 137 2.71 4.56 -6.36
N GLU A 138 3.66 5.26 -6.98
CA GLU A 138 4.62 4.64 -7.87
C GLU A 138 6.05 5.05 -7.51
N THR A 139 6.97 4.11 -7.71
CA THR A 139 8.40 4.33 -7.57
C THR A 139 9.10 3.82 -8.82
N ILE A 140 9.92 4.65 -9.45
CA ILE A 140 10.71 4.30 -10.64
C ILE A 140 12.20 4.37 -10.31
N LEU A 141 12.93 3.28 -10.53
CA LEU A 141 14.39 3.20 -10.36
C LEU A 141 15.06 2.75 -11.68
N PRO A 142 16.31 3.15 -11.94
CA PRO A 142 17.09 2.57 -13.03
C PRO A 142 17.36 1.08 -12.79
N ALA A 143 17.31 0.30 -13.85
CA ALA A 143 17.68 -1.12 -13.81
C ALA A 143 19.18 -1.26 -13.57
N GLU A 144 19.56 -2.14 -12.64
CA GLU A 144 20.95 -2.39 -12.28
C GLU A 144 21.42 -3.67 -12.99
N ASN A 145 21.41 -4.80 -12.28
CA ASN A 145 21.98 -6.04 -12.80
C ASN A 145 20.94 -6.98 -13.43
N LEU A 146 19.65 -6.82 -13.11
CA LEU A 146 18.56 -7.67 -13.60
C LEU A 146 18.88 -9.18 -13.50
N GLY A 147 19.61 -9.58 -12.46
CA GLY A 147 20.04 -10.94 -12.17
C GLY A 147 21.25 -11.45 -12.95
N VAL A 148 21.93 -10.66 -13.79
CA VAL A 148 23.02 -11.14 -14.66
C VAL A 148 24.39 -11.04 -13.99
N ILE A 149 24.90 -12.12 -13.39
CA ILE A 149 26.15 -12.07 -12.62
C ILE A 149 27.41 -12.10 -13.52
N LYS A 150 27.32 -12.78 -14.66
CA LYS A 150 28.36 -12.85 -15.71
C LYS A 150 27.70 -13.04 -17.08
N ALA A 151 28.18 -12.35 -18.12
CA ALA A 151 27.61 -12.44 -19.48
C ALA A 151 27.73 -13.85 -20.11
N GLU A 152 28.67 -14.66 -19.62
CA GLU A 152 29.07 -15.95 -20.21
C GLU A 152 28.86 -17.17 -19.30
N THR A 153 28.11 -17.01 -18.20
CA THR A 153 27.68 -18.13 -17.35
C THR A 153 26.17 -18.03 -17.09
N ASN A 154 25.44 -19.15 -17.17
CA ASN A 154 23.98 -19.20 -16.94
C ASN A 154 23.59 -19.06 -15.45
N THR A 155 24.46 -18.53 -14.60
CA THR A 155 24.15 -18.25 -13.19
C THR A 155 23.45 -16.90 -13.10
N ARG A 156 22.18 -16.93 -12.68
CA ARG A 156 21.36 -15.74 -12.46
C ARG A 156 21.09 -15.54 -10.96
N THR A 157 21.08 -14.29 -10.50
CA THR A 157 20.63 -13.96 -9.14
C THR A 157 19.11 -14.04 -9.11
N ARG A 158 18.58 -15.13 -8.58
CA ARG A 158 17.14 -15.30 -8.38
C ARG A 158 16.64 -14.45 -7.23
N CYS A 159 15.39 -14.04 -7.34
CA CYS A 159 14.69 -13.37 -6.26
C CYS A 159 14.38 -14.36 -5.12
N PRO A 160 14.33 -13.89 -3.86
CA PRO A 160 13.79 -14.69 -2.78
C PRO A 160 12.39 -15.18 -3.17
N GLU A 161 12.11 -16.43 -2.82
CA GLU A 161 10.76 -16.98 -2.96
C GLU A 161 9.94 -16.57 -1.74
N PRO A 162 8.66 -16.16 -1.91
CA PRO A 162 7.76 -15.89 -0.81
C PRO A 162 7.61 -17.19 -0.03
N VAL A 163 7.54 -17.08 1.29
CA VAL A 163 7.34 -18.25 2.12
C VAL A 163 5.92 -18.70 1.86
N GLN A 164 5.74 -19.83 1.17
CA GLN A 164 4.43 -20.47 1.05
C GLN A 164 4.01 -21.00 2.43
N GLY A 165 3.50 -20.11 3.26
CA GLY A 165 2.88 -20.41 4.56
C GLY A 165 1.38 -20.58 4.37
N GLY A 166 0.88 -21.79 4.68
CA GLY A 166 -0.55 -22.14 4.67
C GLY A 166 -1.37 -21.55 5.81
#